data_AF-A0A9D9WC16-F1
#
_entry.id   AF-A0A9D9WC16-F1
#
_cell.length_a   1.000
_cell.length_b   1.000
_cell.length_c   1.000
_cell.angle_alpha   90.00
_cell.angle_beta   90.00
_cell.angle_gamma   90.00
#
_symmetry.space_group_name_H-M   'P 1'
#
loop_
_entity.id
_entity.type
_entity.pdbx_description
1 polymer ?
#
loop_
_entity_poly.entity_id
_entity_poly.type
_entity_poly.pdbx_seq_one_letter_code
_entity_poly.pdbx_strand_id
1 'polypeptide(L)'
;MKSALALVLFIAMQLPLMNQWGAVAYYRVNQDYIAKNLCENRDKPMLDCNGQCYLAKQLKAAEEKEQKSNSERLEKMPEVVLAFQAIQPIFKATFLQISVVEDHFATPSFVVSNNDKGFFHPPRA
;
A
#
# COMPACT_ATOMS: atom_id res chain seq x y z
N MET A 1 7.48 -40.81 6.91
CA MET A 1 8.48 -39.84 7.45
C MET A 1 8.31 -38.44 6.86
N LYS A 2 8.33 -38.27 5.53
CA LYS A 2 8.18 -36.95 4.86
C LYS A 2 6.89 -36.21 5.26
N SER A 3 5.76 -36.91 5.34
CA SER A 3 4.48 -36.33 5.74
C SER A 3 4.42 -35.91 7.22
N ALA A 4 5.10 -36.64 8.11
CA ALA A 4 5.21 -36.25 9.52
C ALA A 4 6.08 -35.00 9.68
N LEU A 5 7.18 -34.93 8.92
CA LEU A 5 8.05 -33.75 8.86
C LEU A 5 7.29 -32.51 8.35
N ALA A 6 6.48 -32.67 7.30
CA ALA A 6 5.62 -31.59 6.79
C ALA A 6 4.59 -31.12 7.83
N LEU A 7 3.95 -32.03 8.56
CA LEU A 7 3.02 -31.70 9.64
C LEU A 7 3.71 -30.93 10.78
N VAL A 8 4.90 -31.36 11.20
CA VAL A 8 5.66 -30.68 12.26
C VAL A 8 6.04 -29.26 11.83
N LEU A 9 6.49 -29.08 10.59
CA LEU A 9 6.82 -27.75 10.06
C LEU A 9 5.59 -26.84 9.97
N PHE A 10 4.44 -27.39 9.55
CA PHE A 10 3.19 -26.66 9.50
C PHE A 10 2.76 -26.17 10.89
N ILE A 11 2.80 -27.04 11.90
CA ILE A 11 2.48 -26.68 13.29
C ILE A 11 3.46 -25.63 13.83
N ALA A 12 4.77 -25.80 13.56
CA ALA A 12 5.80 -24.86 14.00
C ALA A 12 5.57 -23.44 13.44
N MET A 13 5.09 -23.33 12.20
CA MET A 13 4.74 -22.04 11.59
C MET A 13 3.51 -21.37 12.23
N GLN A 14 2.60 -22.13 12.85
CA GLN A 14 1.43 -21.56 13.54
C GLN A 14 1.73 -21.10 14.97
N LEU A 15 2.81 -21.59 15.58
CA LEU A 15 3.18 -21.25 16.97
C LEU A 15 3.28 -19.73 17.25
N PRO A 16 3.85 -18.89 16.37
CA PRO A 16 3.91 -17.44 16.60
C PRO A 16 2.53 -16.79 16.70
N LEU A 17 1.51 -17.33 16.03
CA LEU A 17 0.14 -16.81 16.08
C LEU A 17 -0.57 -17.19 17.39
N MET A 18 -0.06 -18.17 18.14
CA MET A 18 -0.69 -18.67 19.36
C MET A 18 -0.20 -18.00 20.64
N ASN A 19 0.62 -16.93 20.56
CA ASN A 19 1.25 -16.29 21.71
C ASN A 19 0.25 -15.92 22.83
N GLN A 20 -0.93 -15.41 22.47
CA GLN A 20 -1.96 -15.00 23.45
C GLN A 20 -2.79 -16.17 24.02
N TRP A 21 -2.80 -17.34 23.36
CA TRP A 21 -3.60 -18.49 23.80
C TRP A 21 -3.09 -19.10 25.12
N GLY A 22 -1.80 -18.96 25.41
CA GLY A 22 -1.23 -19.39 26.69
C GLY A 22 -1.88 -18.69 27.89
N ALA A 23 -2.14 -17.38 27.79
CA ALA A 23 -2.81 -16.61 28.86
C ALA A 23 -4.26 -17.09 29.08
N VAL A 24 -4.99 -17.38 28.01
CA VAL A 24 -6.35 -17.90 28.08
C VAL A 24 -6.37 -19.32 28.67
N ALA A 25 -5.47 -20.20 28.23
CA ALA A 25 -5.36 -21.55 28.74
C ALA A 25 -5.04 -21.56 30.25
N TYR A 26 -4.06 -20.75 30.67
CA TYR A 26 -3.73 -20.59 32.08
C TYR A 26 -4.91 -20.08 32.91
N TYR A 27 -5.66 -19.10 32.37
CA TYR A 27 -6.88 -18.60 33.02
C TYR A 27 -7.93 -19.69 33.19
N ARG A 28 -8.20 -20.48 32.16
CA ARG A 28 -9.22 -21.55 32.20
C ARG A 28 -8.86 -22.65 33.21
N VAL A 29 -7.60 -23.08 33.25
CA VAL A 29 -7.15 -24.12 34.18
C VAL A 29 -7.16 -23.63 35.63
N ASN A 30 -6.83 -22.35 35.87
CA ASN A 30 -6.68 -21.79 37.21
C ASN A 30 -7.78 -20.79 37.58
N GLN A 31 -8.96 -20.88 36.96
CA GLN A 31 -10.00 -19.85 37.06
C GLN A 31 -10.42 -19.59 38.51
N ASP A 32 -10.60 -20.65 39.32
CA ASP A 32 -10.97 -20.53 40.73
C ASP A 32 -9.90 -19.82 41.56
N TYR A 33 -8.64 -20.17 41.34
CA TYR A 33 -7.51 -19.53 42.02
C TYR A 33 -7.42 -18.05 41.65
N ILE A 34 -7.57 -17.74 40.37
CA ILE A 34 -7.52 -16.37 39.85
C ILE A 34 -8.69 -15.55 40.41
N ALA A 35 -9.90 -16.09 40.41
CA ALA A 35 -11.09 -15.43 40.94
C ALA A 35 -10.94 -15.10 42.44
N LYS A 36 -10.33 -16.00 43.23
CA LYS A 36 -10.17 -15.83 44.68
C LYS A 36 -9.00 -14.93 45.07
N ASN A 37 -7.87 -15.03 44.37
CA ASN A 37 -6.61 -14.43 44.82
C ASN A 37 -6.11 -13.27 43.95
N LEU A 38 -6.43 -13.27 42.66
CA LEU A 38 -5.86 -12.32 41.68
C LEU A 38 -6.90 -11.36 41.10
N CYS A 39 -8.19 -11.62 41.30
CA CYS A 39 -9.27 -10.76 40.86
C CYS A 39 -9.34 -9.49 41.72
N GLU A 40 -9.30 -8.32 41.09
CA GLU A 40 -9.48 -7.03 41.77
C GLU A 40 -10.95 -6.78 42.14
N ASN A 41 -11.89 -7.38 41.41
CA ASN A 41 -13.33 -7.25 41.63
C ASN A 41 -13.93 -8.37 42.50
N ARG A 42 -13.08 -9.13 43.23
CA ARG A 42 -13.53 -10.25 44.09
C ARG A 42 -14.52 -9.82 45.18
N ASP A 43 -14.42 -8.57 45.64
CA ASP A 43 -15.29 -7.99 46.67
C ASP A 43 -16.63 -7.46 46.12
N LYS A 44 -16.84 -7.57 44.80
CA LYS A 44 -18.04 -7.10 44.08
C LYS A 44 -18.74 -8.27 43.37
N PRO A 45 -19.42 -9.15 44.11
CA PRO A 45 -20.03 -10.36 43.54
C PRO A 45 -21.09 -10.04 42.48
N MET A 46 -21.77 -8.89 42.58
CA MET A 46 -22.77 -8.44 41.61
C MET A 46 -22.23 -8.21 40.18
N LEU A 47 -20.90 -8.17 40.01
CA LEU A 47 -20.27 -7.97 38.70
C LEU A 47 -19.98 -9.28 37.95
N ASP A 48 -20.11 -10.44 38.60
CA ASP A 48 -19.82 -11.76 38.00
C ASP A 48 -18.47 -11.83 37.24
N CYS A 49 -17.46 -11.11 37.74
CA CYS A 49 -16.16 -10.94 37.06
C CYS A 49 -15.41 -12.27 36.92
N ASN A 50 -15.42 -13.12 37.94
CA ASN A 50 -14.78 -14.45 37.90
C ASN A 50 -13.31 -14.45 37.41
N GLY A 51 -12.55 -13.41 37.76
CA GLY A 51 -11.15 -13.26 37.36
C GLY A 51 -10.92 -12.75 35.93
N GLN A 52 -11.96 -12.35 35.18
CA GLN A 52 -11.83 -11.82 33.82
C GLN A 52 -10.99 -10.53 33.76
N CYS A 53 -11.01 -9.70 34.80
CA CYS A 53 -10.17 -8.50 34.90
C CYS A 53 -8.67 -8.83 34.81
N TYR A 54 -8.26 -9.93 35.45
CA TYR A 54 -6.87 -10.40 35.41
C TYR A 54 -6.49 -10.87 34.00
N LEU A 55 -7.36 -11.65 33.35
CA LEU A 55 -7.13 -12.10 31.98
C LEU A 55 -7.02 -10.91 31.02
N ALA A 56 -7.92 -9.94 31.13
CA ALA A 56 -7.90 -8.73 30.31
C ALA A 56 -6.59 -7.95 30.47
N LYS A 57 -6.06 -7.87 31.69
CA LYS A 57 -4.77 -7.22 31.97
C LYS A 57 -3.59 -7.96 31.33
N GLN A 58 -3.59 -9.30 31.39
CA GLN A 58 -2.54 -10.11 30.76
C GLN A 58 -2.55 -9.99 29.23
N LEU A 59 -3.74 -10.02 28.62
CA LEU A 59 -3.89 -9.86 27.17
C LEU A 59 -3.42 -8.49 26.69
N LYS A 60 -3.80 -7.41 27.39
CA LYS A 60 -3.33 -6.04 27.09
C LYS A 60 -1.81 -5.92 27.21
N ALA A 61 -1.22 -6.47 28.26
CA ALA A 61 0.23 -6.43 28.45
C ALA A 61 0.98 -7.18 27.32
N ALA A 62 0.42 -8.29 26.82
CA ALA A 62 0.97 -9.00 25.68
C ALA A 62 0.88 -8.17 24.38
N GLU A 63 -0.25 -7.52 24.14
CA GLU A 63 -0.46 -6.65 22.98
C GLU A 63 0.45 -5.42 22.98
N GLU A 64 0.61 -4.75 24.12
CA GLU A 64 1.52 -3.60 24.25
C GLU A 64 2.99 -4.01 24.01
N LYS A 65 3.38 -5.20 24.47
CA LYS A 65 4.73 -5.73 24.24
C LYS A 65 4.97 -6.01 22.75
N GLU A 66 3.98 -6.56 22.06
CA GLU A 66 4.04 -6.78 20.61
C GLU A 66 4.13 -5.45 19.85
N GLN A 67 3.30 -4.46 20.19
CA GLN A 67 3.34 -3.13 19.58
C GLN A 67 4.71 -2.45 19.76
N LYS A 68 5.27 -2.47 20.98
CA LYS A 68 6.61 -1.91 21.25
C LYS A 68 7.71 -2.64 20.46
N SER A 69 7.63 -3.97 20.37
CA SER A 69 8.61 -4.73 19.57
C SER A 69 8.52 -4.42 18.08
N ASN A 70 7.31 -4.14 17.58
CA ASN A 70 7.07 -3.80 16.19
C ASN A 70 7.61 -2.39 15.89
N SER A 71 7.31 -1.41 16.74
CA SER A 71 7.83 -0.03 16.58
C SER A 71 9.36 0.00 16.63
N GLU A 72 9.98 -0.71 17.56
CA GLU A 72 11.45 -0.77 17.67
C GLU A 72 12.08 -1.44 16.43
N ARG A 73 11.40 -2.42 15.83
CA ARG A 73 11.84 -3.06 14.59
C ARG A 73 11.72 -2.13 13.38
N LEU A 74 10.66 -1.32 13.32
CA LEU A 74 10.47 -0.28 12.29
C LEU A 74 11.54 0.80 12.38
N GLU A 75 11.84 1.30 13.58
CA GLU A 75 12.88 2.31 13.79
C GLU A 75 14.28 1.83 13.40
N LYS A 76 14.56 0.53 13.60
CA LYS A 76 15.84 -0.10 13.24
C LYS A 76 15.87 -0.62 11.80
N MET A 77 14.79 -0.47 11.04
CA MET A 77 14.75 -0.91 9.65
C MET A 77 15.61 0.04 8.81
N PRO A 78 16.60 -0.46 8.05
CA PRO A 78 17.42 0.41 7.20
C PRO A 78 16.53 1.13 6.20
N GLU A 79 16.77 2.43 6.02
CA GLU A 79 16.08 3.24 5.01
C GLU A 79 16.37 2.64 3.63
N VAL A 80 15.37 1.96 3.07
CA VAL A 80 15.47 1.40 1.72
C VAL A 80 15.25 2.55 0.75
N VAL A 81 16.34 3.20 0.34
CA VAL A 81 16.33 4.08 -0.82
C VAL A 81 16.09 3.20 -2.04
N LEU A 82 14.82 3.06 -2.41
CA LEU A 82 14.41 2.50 -3.70
C LEU A 82 15.11 3.33 -4.78
N ALA A 83 15.97 2.69 -5.58
CA ALA A 83 16.79 3.37 -6.57
C ALA A 83 15.92 4.29 -7.45
N PHE A 84 16.04 5.59 -7.23
CA PHE A 84 15.36 6.60 -8.03
C PHE A 84 16.22 6.92 -9.25
N GLN A 85 15.79 6.44 -10.41
CA GLN A 85 16.32 6.91 -11.69
C GLN A 85 15.55 8.16 -12.09
N ALA A 86 16.23 9.30 -12.12
CA ALA A 86 15.63 10.56 -12.58
C ALA A 86 15.14 10.41 -14.02
N ILE A 87 13.86 10.70 -14.27
CA ILE A 87 13.26 10.68 -15.60
C ILE A 87 13.98 11.71 -16.45
N GLN A 88 14.85 11.25 -17.35
CA GLN A 88 15.48 12.12 -18.33
C GLN A 88 14.45 12.47 -19.42
N PRO A 89 14.36 13.74 -19.85
CA PRO A 89 13.47 14.11 -20.93
C PRO A 89 13.90 13.36 -22.21
N ILE A 90 13.01 12.51 -22.73
CA ILE A 90 13.27 11.67 -23.91
C ILE A 90 13.37 12.51 -25.18
N PHE A 91 12.80 13.72 -25.19
CA PHE A 91 12.98 14.66 -26.30
C PHE A 91 13.07 16.11 -25.80
N LYS A 92 13.84 16.92 -26.53
CA LYS A 92 13.85 18.38 -26.40
C LYS A 92 13.02 18.95 -27.53
N ALA A 93 11.89 19.57 -27.21
CA ALA A 93 11.11 20.33 -28.17
C ALA A 93 11.85 21.65 -28.47
N THR A 94 12.47 21.76 -29.63
CA THR A 94 12.97 23.05 -30.11
C THR A 94 11.84 23.77 -30.82
N PHE A 95 11.29 24.79 -30.17
CA PHE A 95 10.35 25.69 -30.82
C PHE A 95 11.14 26.63 -31.74
N LEU A 96 10.99 26.44 -33.05
CA LEU A 96 11.43 27.43 -34.02
C LEU A 96 10.44 28.58 -34.00
N GLN A 97 10.90 29.79 -33.65
CA GLN A 97 10.13 31.01 -33.89
C GLN A 97 10.03 31.20 -35.40
N ILE A 98 8.93 30.72 -35.97
CA ILE A 98 8.53 31.11 -37.32
C ILE A 98 7.96 32.52 -37.19
N SER A 99 8.59 33.48 -37.85
CA SER A 99 8.00 34.79 -38.07
C SER A 99 6.68 34.59 -38.80
N VAL A 100 5.58 35.07 -38.23
CA VAL A 100 4.30 35.14 -38.92
C VAL A 100 4.51 36.10 -40.10
N VAL A 101 4.66 35.54 -41.29
CA VAL A 101 4.58 36.33 -42.52
C VAL A 101 3.09 36.63 -42.70
N GLU A 102 2.68 37.81 -42.26
CA GLU A 102 1.40 38.38 -42.67
C GLU A 102 1.50 38.77 -44.15
N ASP A 103 1.40 37.78 -45.04
CA ASP A 103 1.13 38.03 -46.46
C ASP A 103 -0.36 38.34 -46.60
N HIS A 104 -0.75 39.55 -46.19
CA HIS A 104 -2.05 40.13 -46.48
C HIS A 104 -2.11 40.48 -47.97
N PHE A 105 -2.27 39.45 -48.81
CA PHE A 105 -2.73 39.53 -50.20
C PHE A 105 -2.08 40.63 -51.06
N ALA A 106 -0.89 40.37 -51.61
CA ALA A 106 -0.54 41.02 -52.87
C ALA A 106 -1.48 40.47 -53.96
N THR A 107 -2.30 41.33 -54.56
CA THR A 107 -3.12 40.95 -55.72
C THR A 107 -2.19 40.48 -56.83
N PRO A 108 -2.37 39.27 -57.40
CA PRO A 108 -1.66 38.95 -58.63
C PRO A 108 -2.21 39.89 -59.70
N SER A 109 -1.36 40.75 -60.26
CA SER A 109 -1.68 41.46 -61.49
C SER A 109 -2.05 40.40 -62.53
N PHE A 110 -3.32 40.38 -62.93
CA PHE A 110 -3.81 39.44 -63.93
C PHE A 110 -3.11 39.74 -65.25
N VAL A 111 -2.14 38.92 -65.64
CA VAL A 111 -1.57 38.96 -66.98
C VAL A 111 -2.52 38.16 -67.87
N VAL A 112 -3.24 38.85 -68.75
CA VAL A 112 -3.99 38.20 -69.83
C VAL A 112 -2.98 37.49 -70.73
N SER A 113 -2.87 36.18 -70.59
CA SER A 113 -2.12 35.37 -71.55
C SER A 113 -2.97 35.22 -72.80
N ASN A 114 -2.60 35.90 -73.88
CA ASN A 114 -3.21 35.77 -75.23
C ASN A 114 -2.82 34.45 -75.91
N ASN A 115 -2.79 33.34 -75.15
CA ASN A 115 -2.48 32.04 -75.71
C ASN A 115 -3.79 31.31 -75.99
N ASP A 116 -4.20 31.29 -77.26
CA ASP A 116 -5.48 30.75 -77.77
C ASP A 116 -5.65 29.23 -77.61
N LYS A 117 -4.85 28.57 -76.78
CA LYS A 117 -4.91 27.11 -76.54
C LYS A 117 -4.66 26.79 -75.07
N GLY A 118 -5.73 26.81 -74.28
CA GLY A 118 -5.72 26.35 -72.90
C GLY A 118 -5.41 24.84 -72.82
N PHE A 119 -4.44 24.47 -71.99
CA PHE A 119 -3.93 23.10 -71.84
C PHE A 119 -4.75 22.26 -70.84
N PHE A 120 -5.90 22.74 -70.37
CA PHE A 120 -6.74 22.00 -69.43
C PHE A 120 -8.20 22.09 -69.81
N HIS A 121 -8.79 20.94 -70.08
CA HIS A 121 -10.24 20.74 -70.17
C HIS A 121 -10.61 19.68 -69.13
N PRO A 122 -11.70 19.87 -68.37
CA PRO A 122 -12.15 18.88 -67.39
C PRO A 122 -12.61 17.59 -68.08
N PRO A 123 -12.54 16.44 -67.39
CA PRO A 123 -12.92 15.15 -67.97
C PRO A 123 -14.42 15.15 -68.29
N ARG A 124 -14.77 14.68 -69.49
CA ARG A 124 -16.17 14.45 -69.89
C ARG A 124 -16.55 13.02 -69.49
N ALA A 125 -17.78 12.87 -69.01
CA ALA A 125 -18.43 11.59 -68.78
C ALA A 125 -18.68 10.83 -70.10
#